data_AF-A0A0C9YXQ0-F1
#
_entry.id   AF-A0A0C9YXQ0-F1
#
_cell.length_a   1.000
_cell.length_b   1.000
_cell.length_c   1.000
_cell.angle_alpha   90.00
_cell.angle_beta   90.00
_cell.angle_gamma   90.00
#
_symmetry.space_group_name_H-M   'P 1'
#
loop_
_entity.id
_entity.type
_entity.pdbx_description
1 polymer ?
#
loop_
_entity_poly.entity_id
_entity_poly.type
_entity_poly.pdbx_seq_one_letter_code
_entity_poly.pdbx_strand_id
1 'polypeptide(L)'
;MSQQPQGTSHQTTATPSRDWTQVPDEELEVLTDNSEGTEQAKEVEKDQQEMVKKQRRAEVHQQRVEEAWRREEEEHQRSEEECLVQERAKQEWRVQEEHERQRAEEAAKQAASSKGKGCVEELQREGQFVQTARMGSMPIYSPTTGAKLSEMVVPIYQAACNECQQRGEAQECRVVAGGRSCRPCRKRKKKCSWAAEDREVSMSGTRKQAGMGGSQGEKKKRGQSGAEDEEVDEEVGVDEGSEMLAPRFEVAGSRLIGERELR
;
A
#
# COMPACT_ATOMS: atom_id res chain seq x y z
N MET A 1 -2.41 26.39 -8.92
CA MET A 1 -3.07 27.10 -10.03
C MET A 1 -4.57 26.88 -9.87
N SER A 2 -5.25 27.74 -9.12
CA SER A 2 -6.67 27.58 -8.79
C SER A 2 -7.47 28.60 -9.60
N GLN A 3 -8.36 28.14 -10.48
CA GLN A 3 -9.23 29.01 -11.27
C GLN A 3 -10.57 29.15 -10.55
N GLN A 4 -10.89 30.37 -10.11
CA GLN A 4 -12.22 30.75 -9.64
C GLN A 4 -13.18 30.86 -10.83
N PRO A 5 -14.41 30.32 -10.75
CA PRO A 5 -15.48 30.67 -11.68
C PRO A 5 -16.01 32.07 -11.36
N GLN A 6 -15.90 32.99 -12.31
CA GLN A 6 -16.59 34.28 -12.25
C GLN A 6 -18.09 34.05 -12.49
N GLY A 7 -18.90 34.36 -11.47
CA GLY A 7 -20.35 34.34 -11.57
C GLY A 7 -20.85 35.48 -12.45
N THR A 8 -21.46 35.14 -13.59
CA THR A 8 -22.26 36.07 -14.38
C THR A 8 -23.72 35.96 -13.96
N SER A 9 -24.09 36.81 -13.01
CA SER A 9 -25.49 37.14 -12.71
C SER A 9 -25.91 38.28 -13.63
N HIS A 10 -26.83 38.01 -14.55
CA HIS A 10 -27.57 39.05 -15.27
C HIS A 10 -29.07 38.74 -15.16
N GLN A 11 -29.68 39.29 -14.10
CA GLN A 11 -31.13 39.49 -14.05
C GLN A 11 -31.51 40.55 -15.08
N THR A 12 -32.39 40.17 -16.01
CA THR A 12 -33.12 41.16 -16.82
C THR A 12 -34.59 40.74 -16.83
N THR A 13 -35.32 41.15 -15.78
CA THR A 13 -36.77 41.01 -15.72
C THR A 13 -37.37 42.19 -16.48
N ALA A 14 -37.71 41.98 -17.75
CA ALA A 14 -38.42 42.95 -18.56
C ALA A 14 -39.90 42.99 -18.12
N THR A 15 -40.31 44.11 -17.51
CA THR A 15 -41.70 44.40 -17.17
C THR A 15 -42.48 44.75 -18.45
N PRO A 16 -43.58 44.06 -18.79
CA PRO A 16 -44.43 44.46 -19.91
C PRO A 16 -45.18 45.75 -19.53
N SER A 17 -44.95 46.86 -20.24
CA SER A 17 -45.76 48.07 -20.07
C SER A 17 -47.15 47.79 -20.64
N ARG A 18 -48.17 47.86 -19.78
CA ARG A 18 -49.58 47.78 -20.16
C ARG A 18 -50.07 49.18 -20.47
N ASP A 19 -50.10 49.53 -21.76
CA ASP A 19 -50.85 50.68 -22.24
C ASP A 19 -52.34 50.34 -22.22
N TRP A 20 -53.06 50.89 -21.24
CA TRP A 20 -54.51 50.80 -21.14
C TRP A 20 -55.14 51.95 -21.92
N THR A 21 -55.23 51.79 -23.23
CA THR A 21 -56.07 52.66 -24.06
C THR A 21 -57.53 52.28 -23.81
N GLN A 22 -58.22 53.08 -23.00
CA GLN A 22 -59.67 52.97 -22.80
C GLN A 22 -60.37 53.25 -24.12
N VAL A 23 -60.99 52.21 -24.67
CA VAL A 23 -61.92 52.30 -25.80
C VAL A 23 -63.30 52.65 -25.22
N PRO A 24 -64.07 53.58 -25.82
CA PRO A 24 -65.40 53.94 -25.35
C PRO A 24 -66.36 52.77 -25.48
N ASP A 25 -67.16 52.60 -24.43
CA ASP A 25 -68.27 51.66 -24.30
C ASP A 25 -69.42 52.15 -25.21
N GLU A 26 -69.38 51.78 -26.50
CA GLU A 26 -70.50 51.98 -27.42
C GLU A 26 -71.49 50.83 -27.28
N GLU A 27 -72.69 51.21 -26.82
CA GLU A 27 -73.98 50.51 -26.86
C GLU A 27 -73.94 49.04 -27.30
N LEU A 28 -73.77 48.16 -26.30
CA LEU A 28 -74.03 46.73 -26.44
C LEU A 28 -75.55 46.51 -26.58
N GLU A 29 -76.07 46.64 -27.80
CA GLU A 29 -77.37 46.10 -28.16
C GLU A 29 -77.42 44.63 -27.74
N VAL A 30 -78.27 44.35 -26.75
CA VAL A 30 -78.53 43.01 -26.23
C VAL A 30 -79.30 42.23 -27.30
N LEU A 31 -78.56 41.76 -28.30
CA LEU A 31 -79.04 40.78 -29.26
C LEU A 31 -79.30 39.50 -28.47
N THR A 32 -80.57 39.30 -28.12
CA THR A 32 -81.02 38.16 -27.34
C THR A 32 -81.02 36.95 -28.26
N ASP A 33 -79.84 36.36 -28.42
CA ASP A 33 -79.61 35.23 -29.34
C ASP A 33 -79.95 33.90 -28.67
N ASN A 34 -80.39 32.95 -29.47
CA ASN A 34 -81.11 31.75 -29.08
C ASN A 34 -80.26 30.84 -28.16
N SER A 35 -80.65 30.83 -26.88
CA SER A 35 -79.92 30.32 -25.71
C SER A 35 -79.45 28.86 -25.74
N GLU A 36 -80.00 27.99 -26.61
CA GLU A 36 -79.76 26.54 -26.55
C GLU A 36 -78.47 26.10 -27.27
N GLY A 37 -78.09 26.79 -28.36
CA GLY A 37 -76.86 26.48 -29.10
C GLY A 37 -75.57 26.84 -28.33
N THR A 38 -75.65 27.80 -27.40
CA THR A 38 -74.49 28.27 -26.64
C THR A 38 -74.09 27.33 -25.49
N GLU A 39 -75.03 26.52 -24.97
CA GLU A 39 -74.72 25.55 -23.91
C GLU A 39 -73.99 24.33 -24.45
N GLN A 40 -74.43 23.78 -25.60
CA GLN A 40 -73.73 22.67 -26.26
C GLN A 40 -72.29 23.04 -26.65
N ALA A 41 -72.07 24.28 -27.11
CA ALA A 41 -70.72 24.76 -27.44
C ALA A 41 -69.80 24.81 -26.20
N LYS A 42 -70.32 25.23 -25.05
CA LYS A 42 -69.57 25.28 -23.78
C LYS A 42 -69.22 23.87 -23.26
N GLU A 43 -70.13 22.91 -23.41
CA GLU A 43 -69.87 21.52 -23.02
C GLU A 43 -68.76 20.90 -23.88
N VAL A 44 -68.83 21.09 -25.20
CA VAL A 44 -67.79 20.63 -26.13
C VAL A 44 -66.43 21.28 -25.85
N GLU A 45 -66.40 22.59 -25.53
CA GLU A 45 -65.14 23.27 -25.17
C GLU A 45 -64.56 22.72 -23.85
N LYS A 46 -65.42 22.47 -22.86
CA LYS A 46 -65.01 21.89 -21.58
C LYS A 46 -64.43 20.49 -21.77
N ASP A 47 -65.06 19.66 -22.58
CA ASP A 47 -64.59 18.30 -22.91
C ASP A 47 -63.25 18.35 -23.65
N GLN A 48 -63.09 19.26 -24.62
CA GLN A 48 -61.81 19.48 -25.29
C GLN A 48 -60.72 19.91 -24.29
N GLN A 49 -61.03 20.83 -23.38
CA GLN A 49 -60.09 21.27 -22.36
C GLN A 49 -59.70 20.14 -21.39
N GLU A 50 -60.65 19.26 -21.04
CA GLU A 50 -60.38 18.08 -20.22
C GLU A 50 -59.49 17.07 -20.95
N MET A 51 -59.75 16.81 -22.24
CA MET A 51 -58.90 15.94 -23.05
C MET A 51 -57.46 16.46 -23.14
N VAL A 52 -57.27 17.76 -23.38
CA VAL A 52 -55.93 18.38 -23.41
C VAL A 52 -55.23 18.25 -22.05
N LYS A 53 -55.96 18.46 -20.94
CA LYS A 53 -55.41 18.26 -19.59
C LYS A 53 -54.99 16.81 -19.35
N LYS A 54 -55.80 15.84 -19.78
CA LYS A 54 -55.49 14.40 -19.71
C LYS A 54 -54.27 14.05 -20.55
N GLN A 55 -54.21 14.53 -21.78
CA GLN A 55 -53.08 14.33 -22.69
C GLN A 55 -51.78 14.87 -22.08
N ARG A 56 -51.78 16.11 -21.56
CA ARG A 56 -50.60 16.71 -20.92
C ARG A 56 -50.13 15.91 -19.70
N ARG A 57 -51.05 15.36 -18.91
CA ARG A 57 -50.69 14.49 -17.77
C ARG A 57 -50.04 13.19 -18.24
N ALA A 58 -50.57 12.58 -19.30
CA ALA A 58 -50.00 11.37 -19.87
C ALA A 58 -48.58 11.62 -20.44
N GLU A 59 -48.37 12.74 -21.12
CA GLU A 59 -47.06 13.14 -21.64
C GLU A 59 -46.04 13.37 -20.51
N VAL A 60 -46.42 14.09 -19.45
CA VAL A 60 -45.56 14.27 -18.27
C VAL A 60 -45.23 12.93 -17.61
N HIS A 61 -46.19 12.00 -17.57
CA HIS A 61 -45.94 10.67 -17.03
C HIS A 61 -44.95 9.89 -17.90
N GLN A 62 -45.10 9.91 -19.23
CA GLN A 62 -44.16 9.29 -20.17
C GLN A 62 -42.76 9.88 -20.02
N GLN A 63 -42.64 11.21 -19.95
CA GLN A 63 -41.37 11.88 -19.77
C GLN A 63 -40.66 11.46 -18.48
N ARG A 64 -41.41 11.29 -17.38
CA ARG A 64 -40.85 10.81 -16.10
C ARG A 64 -40.37 9.36 -16.18
N VAL A 65 -41.10 8.50 -16.90
CA VAL A 65 -40.70 7.10 -17.10
C VAL A 65 -39.43 7.02 -17.94
N GLU A 66 -39.34 7.80 -19.02
CA GLU A 66 -38.15 7.85 -19.86
C GLU A 66 -36.93 8.41 -19.11
N GLU A 67 -37.13 9.45 -18.30
CA GLU A 67 -36.06 10.00 -17.47
C GLU A 67 -35.58 9.01 -16.41
N ALA A 68 -36.51 8.30 -15.76
CA ALA A 68 -36.18 7.24 -14.81
C ALA A 68 -35.36 6.12 -15.47
N TRP A 69 -35.80 5.67 -16.65
CA TRP A 69 -35.08 4.67 -17.44
C TRP A 69 -33.66 5.13 -17.80
N ARG A 70 -33.50 6.37 -18.26
CA ARG A 70 -32.19 6.94 -18.59
C ARG A 70 -31.26 6.98 -17.38
N ARG A 71 -31.77 7.33 -16.20
CA ARG A 71 -30.96 7.35 -14.97
C ARG A 71 -30.49 5.95 -14.58
N GLU A 72 -31.36 4.95 -14.72
CA GLU A 72 -31.03 3.55 -14.45
C GLU A 72 -29.95 3.04 -15.42
N GLU A 73 -30.04 3.37 -16.71
CA GLU A 73 -29.02 3.03 -17.71
C GLU A 73 -27.68 3.71 -17.42
N GLU A 74 -27.68 4.99 -17.03
CA GLU A 74 -26.46 5.69 -16.61
C GLU A 74 -25.85 5.10 -15.33
N GLU A 75 -26.67 4.67 -14.37
CA GLU A 75 -26.21 3.98 -13.17
C GLU A 75 -25.61 2.61 -13.50
N HIS A 76 -26.26 1.84 -14.37
CA HIS A 76 -25.74 0.58 -14.87
C HIS A 76 -24.38 0.79 -15.53
N GLN A 77 -24.26 1.76 -16.45
CA GLN A 77 -23.00 2.08 -17.12
C GLN A 77 -21.90 2.47 -16.12
N ARG A 78 -22.21 3.32 -15.13
CA ARG A 78 -21.26 3.68 -14.07
C ARG A 78 -20.79 2.45 -13.28
N SER A 79 -21.70 1.53 -12.95
CA SER A 79 -21.37 0.32 -12.20
C SER A 79 -20.48 -0.64 -13.00
N GLU A 80 -20.70 -0.75 -14.32
CA GLU A 80 -19.84 -1.53 -15.21
C GLU A 80 -18.44 -0.91 -15.32
N GLU A 81 -18.34 0.41 -15.45
CA GLU A 81 -17.07 1.12 -15.45
C GLU A 81 -16.30 0.93 -14.13
N GLU A 82 -16.99 1.03 -13.00
CA GLU A 82 -16.41 0.79 -11.68
C GLU A 82 -15.88 -0.66 -11.54
N CYS A 83 -16.64 -1.64 -12.02
CA CYS A 83 -16.23 -3.04 -12.04
C CYS A 83 -14.94 -3.24 -12.86
N LEU A 84 -14.85 -2.62 -14.04
CA LEU A 84 -13.65 -2.67 -14.89
C LEU A 84 -12.44 -2.01 -14.23
N VAL A 85 -12.63 -0.87 -13.55
CA VAL A 85 -11.57 -0.21 -12.78
C VAL A 85 -11.10 -1.09 -11.63
N GLN A 86 -12.02 -1.74 -10.92
CA GLN A 86 -11.69 -2.63 -9.81
C GLN A 86 -10.91 -3.86 -10.30
N GLU A 87 -11.31 -4.48 -11.41
CA GLU A 87 -10.59 -5.62 -11.98
C GLU A 87 -9.18 -5.25 -12.45
N ARG A 88 -9.02 -4.07 -13.06
CA ARG A 88 -7.69 -3.53 -13.41
C ARG A 88 -6.83 -3.35 -12.17
N ALA A 89 -7.37 -2.75 -11.11
CA ALA A 89 -6.64 -2.56 -9.85
C ALA A 89 -6.20 -3.89 -9.23
N LYS A 90 -7.07 -4.93 -9.25
CA LYS A 90 -6.70 -6.29 -8.81
C LYS A 90 -5.60 -6.89 -9.68
N GLN A 91 -5.63 -6.66 -10.99
CA GLN A 91 -4.60 -7.16 -11.90
C GLN A 91 -3.25 -6.48 -11.64
N GLU A 92 -3.23 -5.16 -11.49
CA GLU A 92 -2.02 -4.39 -11.16
C GLU A 92 -1.45 -4.81 -9.81
N TRP A 93 -2.31 -5.04 -8.81
CA TRP A 93 -1.90 -5.57 -7.52
C TRP A 93 -1.19 -6.93 -7.65
N ARG A 94 -1.77 -7.87 -8.41
CA ARG A 94 -1.16 -9.19 -8.64
C ARG A 94 0.21 -9.08 -9.33
N VAL A 95 0.34 -8.18 -10.30
CA VAL A 95 1.62 -7.94 -10.99
C VAL A 95 2.66 -7.36 -10.04
N GLN A 96 2.25 -6.42 -9.17
CA GLN A 96 3.13 -5.84 -8.17
C GLN A 96 3.58 -6.87 -7.13
N GLU A 97 2.68 -7.71 -6.64
CA GLU A 97 2.98 -8.79 -5.69
C GLU A 97 3.96 -9.81 -6.28
N GLU A 98 3.75 -10.24 -7.53
CA GLU A 98 4.67 -11.12 -8.26
C GLU A 98 6.07 -10.51 -8.38
N HIS A 99 6.15 -9.22 -8.70
CA HIS A 99 7.43 -8.51 -8.82
C HIS A 99 8.14 -8.38 -7.46
N GLU A 100 7.43 -8.13 -6.37
CA GLU A 100 8.00 -8.11 -5.03
C GLU A 100 8.48 -9.51 -4.60
N ARG A 101 7.72 -10.56 -4.95
CA ARG A 101 8.11 -11.95 -4.73
C ARG A 101 9.39 -12.30 -5.49
N GLN A 102 9.52 -11.90 -6.76
CA GLN A 102 10.74 -12.10 -7.55
C GLN A 102 11.93 -11.39 -6.91
N ARG A 103 11.76 -10.13 -6.49
CA ARG A 103 12.82 -9.37 -5.80
C ARG A 103 13.26 -10.06 -4.50
N ALA A 104 12.32 -10.56 -3.71
CA ALA A 104 12.62 -11.28 -2.48
C ALA A 104 13.37 -12.60 -2.77
N GLU A 105 12.98 -13.33 -3.81
CA GLU A 105 13.67 -14.55 -4.24
C GLU A 105 15.10 -14.27 -4.70
N GLU A 106 15.32 -13.22 -5.49
CA GLU A 106 16.66 -12.81 -5.91
C GLU A 106 17.53 -12.40 -4.72
N ALA A 107 16.98 -11.61 -3.78
CA ALA A 107 17.69 -11.24 -2.56
C ALA A 107 18.06 -12.48 -1.72
N ALA A 108 17.16 -13.47 -1.62
CA ALA A 108 17.44 -14.73 -0.94
C ALA A 108 18.53 -15.54 -1.65
N LYS A 109 18.52 -15.61 -2.98
CA LYS A 109 19.58 -16.25 -3.78
C LYS A 109 20.93 -15.57 -3.58
N GLN A 110 20.97 -14.24 -3.56
CA GLN A 110 22.20 -13.47 -3.29
C GLN A 110 22.73 -13.74 -1.87
N ALA A 111 21.85 -13.76 -0.87
CA ALA A 111 22.22 -14.06 0.52
C ALA A 111 22.74 -15.51 0.68
N ALA A 112 22.17 -16.47 -0.04
CA ALA A 112 22.65 -17.84 -0.04
C ALA A 112 24.02 -17.97 -0.75
N SER A 113 24.23 -17.24 -1.85
CA SER A 113 25.49 -17.26 -2.61
C SER A 113 26.65 -16.61 -1.85
N SER A 114 26.41 -15.51 -1.12
CA SER A 114 27.45 -14.80 -0.36
C SER A 114 27.99 -15.62 0.82
N LYS A 115 27.16 -16.48 1.43
CA LYS A 115 27.54 -17.33 2.56
C LYS A 115 28.57 -18.42 2.21
N GLY A 116 28.72 -18.77 0.93
CA GLY A 116 29.68 -19.78 0.46
C GLY A 116 31.04 -19.24 0.02
N LYS A 117 31.11 -17.99 -0.46
CA LYS A 117 32.36 -17.42 -1.01
C LYS A 117 33.23 -16.71 0.02
N GLY A 118 32.64 -16.09 1.06
CA GLY A 118 33.42 -15.39 2.10
C GLY A 118 34.22 -16.32 3.02
N CYS A 119 33.73 -17.53 3.28
CA CYS A 119 34.37 -18.45 4.23
C CYS A 119 35.75 -18.94 3.74
N VAL A 120 35.95 -19.11 2.43
CA VAL A 120 37.23 -19.60 1.89
C VAL A 120 38.30 -18.50 1.94
N GLU A 121 37.96 -17.25 1.60
CA GLU A 121 38.92 -16.14 1.66
C GLU A 121 39.24 -15.74 3.11
N GLU A 122 38.28 -15.83 4.01
CA GLU A 122 38.49 -15.58 5.44
C GLU A 122 39.34 -16.69 6.06
N LEU A 123 39.05 -17.97 5.80
CA LEU A 123 39.90 -19.10 6.23
C LEU A 123 41.29 -19.08 5.60
N GLN A 124 41.44 -18.65 4.34
CA GLN A 124 42.74 -18.53 3.69
C GLN A 124 43.56 -17.36 4.26
N ARG A 125 42.91 -16.22 4.55
CA ARG A 125 43.54 -15.09 5.24
C ARG A 125 43.94 -15.44 6.67
N GLU A 126 43.07 -16.15 7.39
CA GLU A 126 43.31 -16.60 8.76
C GLU A 126 44.42 -17.67 8.80
N GLY A 127 44.45 -18.59 7.81
CA GLY A 127 45.52 -19.57 7.63
C GLY A 127 46.88 -18.95 7.30
N GLN A 128 46.92 -17.88 6.48
CA GLN A 128 48.14 -17.10 6.26
C GLN A 128 48.60 -16.39 7.54
N PHE A 129 47.67 -15.81 8.31
CA PHE A 129 47.98 -15.15 9.58
C PHE A 129 48.55 -16.12 10.62
N VAL A 130 47.98 -17.32 10.75
CA VAL A 130 48.47 -18.38 11.65
C VAL A 130 49.87 -18.88 11.23
N GLN A 131 50.18 -18.93 9.94
CA GLN A 131 51.54 -19.26 9.48
C GLN A 131 52.55 -18.15 9.81
N THR A 132 52.18 -16.86 9.68
CA THR A 132 53.06 -15.75 10.12
C THR A 132 53.19 -15.65 11.65
N ALA A 133 52.17 -16.05 12.41
CA ALA A 133 52.22 -16.01 13.87
C ALA A 133 52.95 -17.20 14.51
N ARG A 134 53.16 -18.30 13.78
CA ARG A 134 53.87 -19.50 14.24
C ARG A 134 55.33 -19.57 13.77
N MET A 135 56.00 -18.43 13.64
CA MET A 135 57.47 -18.35 13.62
C MET A 135 58.01 -18.38 15.05
N GLY A 136 57.73 -19.48 15.76
CA GLY A 136 58.36 -19.79 17.05
C GLY A 136 59.82 -20.17 16.82
N SER A 137 60.71 -19.51 17.55
CA SER A 137 62.15 -19.78 17.72
C SER A 137 62.72 -20.95 16.90
N MET A 138 63.23 -20.66 15.71
CA MET A 138 64.10 -21.61 15.00
C MET A 138 65.45 -21.68 15.75
N PRO A 139 65.83 -22.83 16.35
CA PRO A 139 67.16 -23.00 16.89
C PRO A 139 68.19 -22.98 15.74
N ILE A 140 69.16 -22.08 15.83
CA ILE A 140 70.29 -22.07 14.89
C ILE A 140 71.34 -23.02 15.44
N TYR A 141 71.61 -24.08 14.68
CA TYR A 141 72.66 -25.05 14.99
C TYR A 141 73.94 -24.69 14.23
N SER A 142 75.10 -24.89 14.87
CA SER A 142 76.40 -24.76 14.20
C SER A 142 76.53 -25.84 13.12
N PRO A 143 76.76 -25.50 11.83
CA PRO A 143 76.92 -26.49 10.76
C PRO A 143 78.08 -27.47 11.01
N THR A 144 79.09 -27.03 11.77
CA THR A 144 80.35 -27.78 11.97
C THR A 144 80.35 -28.60 13.25
N THR A 145 79.54 -28.25 14.25
CA THR A 145 79.60 -28.83 15.61
C THR A 145 78.27 -29.37 16.13
N GLY A 146 77.13 -29.06 15.49
CA GLY A 146 75.80 -29.49 15.94
C GLY A 146 75.33 -28.89 17.27
N ALA A 147 76.15 -28.08 17.94
CA ALA A 147 75.79 -27.39 19.16
C ALA A 147 74.78 -26.27 18.90
N LYS A 148 73.81 -26.10 19.82
CA LYS A 148 72.79 -25.03 19.80
C LYS A 148 73.48 -23.71 20.16
N LEU A 149 73.66 -22.81 19.18
CA LEU A 149 74.54 -21.65 19.35
C LEU A 149 73.90 -20.48 20.12
N SER A 150 72.58 -20.30 20.03
CA SER A 150 71.77 -19.40 20.87
C SER A 150 70.34 -19.38 20.36
N GLU A 151 69.40 -18.98 21.21
CA GLU A 151 68.04 -18.61 20.80
C GLU A 151 68.05 -17.16 20.32
N MET A 152 67.96 -16.92 19.00
CA MET A 152 67.73 -15.56 18.51
C MET A 152 66.26 -15.20 18.75
N VAL A 153 66.02 -14.21 19.59
CA VAL A 153 64.72 -13.53 19.68
C VAL A 153 64.57 -12.73 18.39
N VAL A 154 63.96 -13.33 17.38
CA VAL A 154 63.51 -12.61 16.19
C VAL A 154 62.39 -11.68 16.66
N PRO A 155 62.52 -10.35 16.52
CA PRO A 155 61.42 -9.46 16.85
C PRO A 155 60.25 -9.79 15.92
N ILE A 156 59.18 -10.34 16.50
CA ILE A 156 57.89 -10.46 15.82
C ILE A 156 57.46 -9.03 15.56
N TYR A 157 57.58 -8.56 14.31
CA TYR A 157 57.05 -7.27 13.91
C TYR A 157 55.53 -7.35 14.02
N GLN A 158 55.00 -7.05 15.20
CA GLN A 158 53.58 -6.75 15.37
C GLN A 158 53.25 -5.56 14.48
N ALA A 159 52.14 -5.66 13.75
CA ALA A 159 51.64 -4.58 12.92
C ALA A 159 51.55 -3.27 13.74
N ALA A 160 51.63 -2.11 13.08
CA ALA A 160 51.40 -0.85 13.80
C ALA A 160 49.96 -0.81 14.34
N CYS A 161 49.71 -0.11 15.45
CA CYS A 161 48.33 0.13 15.86
C CYS A 161 47.57 0.90 14.79
N ASN A 162 46.25 0.70 14.68
CA ASN A 162 45.41 1.34 13.66
C ASN A 162 45.61 2.87 13.62
N GLU A 163 45.78 3.50 14.78
CA GLU A 163 46.04 4.94 14.86
C GLU A 163 47.42 5.35 14.30
N CYS A 164 48.47 4.55 14.50
CA CYS A 164 49.79 4.82 13.94
C CYS A 164 49.86 4.48 12.45
N GLN A 165 49.11 3.45 12.01
CA GLN A 165 49.01 3.08 10.60
C GLN A 165 48.31 4.17 9.78
N GLN A 166 47.17 4.67 10.26
CA GLN A 166 46.45 5.79 9.61
C GLN A 166 47.29 7.07 9.52
N ARG A 167 48.28 7.23 10.41
CA ARG A 167 49.15 8.42 10.45
C ARG A 167 50.45 8.27 9.66
N GLY A 168 50.71 7.10 9.07
CA GLY A 168 51.99 6.83 8.40
C GLY A 168 53.18 6.71 9.35
N GLU A 169 52.96 6.65 10.67
CA GLU A 169 54.01 6.51 11.70
C GLU A 169 54.27 5.03 12.03
N ALA A 170 53.87 4.11 11.15
CA ALA A 170 53.88 2.66 11.41
C ALA A 170 55.25 2.11 11.79
N GLN A 171 56.32 2.64 11.20
CA GLN A 171 57.71 2.27 11.46
C GLN A 171 58.22 2.63 12.87
N GLU A 172 57.57 3.59 13.54
CA GLU A 172 57.90 4.01 14.90
C GLU A 172 57.02 3.34 15.97
N CYS A 173 56.00 2.59 15.54
CA CYS A 173 55.06 1.89 16.41
C CYS A 173 55.67 0.60 16.96
N ARG A 174 56.65 0.73 17.85
CA ARG A 174 57.24 -0.39 18.59
C ARG A 174 56.66 -0.49 19.99
N VAL A 175 56.16 -1.66 20.34
CA VAL A 175 55.78 -2.00 21.72
C VAL A 175 57.03 -2.59 22.39
N VAL A 176 57.49 -1.96 23.47
CA VAL A 176 58.53 -2.56 24.32
C VAL A 176 57.90 -3.77 25.00
N ALA A 177 58.60 -4.91 25.05
CA ALA A 177 58.11 -6.13 25.67
C ALA A 177 57.49 -5.84 27.05
N GLY A 178 56.21 -6.19 27.22
CA GLY A 178 55.42 -5.93 28.44
C GLY A 178 54.71 -4.57 28.53
N GLY A 179 54.81 -3.71 27.51
CA GLY A 179 54.16 -2.40 27.47
C GLY A 179 52.72 -2.44 26.93
N ARG A 180 51.77 -1.78 27.63
CA ARG A 180 50.35 -1.69 27.23
C ARG A 180 50.06 -0.67 26.10
N SER A 181 51.06 0.04 25.60
CA SER A 181 50.86 1.09 24.61
C SER A 181 52.11 1.34 23.77
N CYS A 182 51.92 1.69 22.50
CA CYS A 182 52.99 2.09 21.60
C CYS A 182 53.65 3.39 22.06
N ARG A 183 54.95 3.61 21.76
CA ARG A 183 55.67 4.84 22.14
C ARG A 183 54.99 6.13 21.62
N PRO A 184 54.50 6.19 20.35
CA PRO A 184 53.72 7.34 19.87
C PRO A 184 52.41 7.57 20.65
N CYS A 185 51.68 6.50 20.95
CA CYS A 185 50.40 6.51 21.67
C CYS A 185 50.59 7.05 23.09
N ARG A 186 51.63 6.58 23.78
CA ARG A 186 51.97 6.98 25.15
C ARG A 186 52.34 8.46 25.24
N LYS A 187 53.14 8.97 24.30
CA LYS A 187 53.51 10.39 24.22
C LYS A 187 52.28 11.29 24.09
N ARG A 188 51.24 10.80 23.42
CA ARG A 188 49.98 11.50 23.17
C ARG A 188 48.89 11.20 24.21
N LYS A 189 49.18 10.41 25.25
CA LYS A 189 48.21 9.93 26.27
C LYS A 189 46.95 9.27 25.67
N LYS A 190 47.05 8.67 24.48
CA LYS A 190 45.94 7.96 23.83
C LYS A 190 45.96 6.47 24.17
N LYS A 191 44.77 5.86 24.20
CA LYS A 191 44.64 4.41 24.40
C LYS A 191 45.09 3.70 23.13
N CYS A 192 46.06 2.81 23.27
CA CYS A 192 46.55 1.99 22.16
C CYS A 192 45.56 0.85 21.92
N SER A 193 45.12 0.65 20.67
CA SER A 193 44.13 -0.39 20.32
C SER A 193 44.59 -1.81 20.67
N TRP A 194 45.91 -2.06 20.71
CA TRP A 194 46.52 -3.32 21.13
C TRP A 194 46.12 -3.80 22.54
N ALA A 195 45.81 -2.89 23.46
CA ALA A 195 45.48 -3.28 24.84
C ALA A 195 44.08 -3.92 24.98
N ALA A 196 43.24 -3.87 23.93
CA ALA A 196 41.90 -4.44 23.93
C ALA A 196 41.91 -5.93 23.53
N GLU A 197 42.70 -6.31 22.52
CA GLU A 197 42.69 -7.68 21.97
C GLU A 197 43.27 -8.71 22.96
N ASP A 198 44.37 -8.40 23.66
CA ASP A 198 44.95 -9.30 24.68
C ASP A 198 44.00 -9.55 25.88
N ARG A 199 43.05 -8.64 26.10
CA ARG A 199 42.07 -8.76 27.19
C ARG A 199 40.90 -9.65 26.82
N GLU A 200 40.52 -9.74 25.55
CA GLU A 200 39.42 -10.59 25.10
C GLU A 200 39.84 -12.07 25.04
N VAL A 201 41.09 -12.37 24.66
CA VAL A 201 41.59 -13.75 24.67
C VAL A 201 41.66 -14.32 26.10
N SER A 202 41.99 -13.49 27.10
CA SER A 202 42.04 -13.91 28.52
C SER A 202 40.66 -14.06 29.20
N MET A 203 39.58 -13.55 28.61
CA MET A 203 38.23 -13.61 29.20
C MET A 203 37.30 -14.65 28.56
N SER A 204 37.77 -15.42 27.58
CA SER A 204 36.99 -16.49 26.93
C SER A 204 36.83 -17.77 27.78
N GLY A 205 37.43 -17.82 28.97
CA GLY A 205 37.22 -18.87 29.94
C GLY A 205 35.91 -18.71 30.73
N THR A 206 34.87 -19.44 30.32
CA THR A 206 33.71 -19.83 31.15
C THR A 206 32.62 -18.76 31.37
N ARG A 207 31.76 -18.51 30.38
CA ARG A 207 30.39 -18.01 30.65
C ARG A 207 29.40 -19.17 30.58
N LYS A 208 28.99 -19.64 31.76
CA LYS A 208 27.85 -20.54 31.95
C LYS A 208 26.59 -19.89 31.40
N GLN A 209 25.92 -20.61 30.51
CA GLN A 209 24.60 -20.30 29.98
C GLN A 209 23.57 -20.47 31.11
N ALA A 210 22.97 -19.37 31.55
CA ALA A 210 21.89 -19.37 32.53
C ALA A 210 20.57 -19.03 31.83
N GLY A 211 19.71 -20.05 31.73
CA GLY A 211 18.24 -20.01 31.74
C GLY A 211 17.51 -18.96 30.89
N MET A 212 16.96 -19.39 29.76
CA MET A 212 15.76 -18.77 29.19
C MET A 212 14.56 -19.16 30.07
N GLY A 213 14.09 -18.22 30.89
CA GLY A 213 12.85 -18.32 31.64
C GLY A 213 12.11 -16.98 31.63
N GLY A 214 11.16 -16.82 30.71
CA GLY A 214 10.24 -15.69 30.66
C GLY A 214 8.95 -16.18 30.02
N SER A 215 7.96 -16.56 30.81
CA SER A 215 6.97 -15.73 31.52
C SER A 215 5.68 -15.60 30.69
N GLN A 216 4.80 -16.56 30.94
CA GLN A 216 3.39 -16.57 30.61
C GLN A 216 2.70 -15.42 31.37
N GLY A 217 2.63 -14.25 30.73
CA GLY A 217 1.95 -13.08 31.25
C GLY A 217 0.50 -13.06 30.77
N GLU A 218 -0.39 -13.63 31.58
CA GLU A 218 -1.84 -13.55 31.46
C GLU A 218 -2.27 -12.07 31.57
N LYS A 219 -2.59 -11.43 30.44
CA LYS A 219 -3.15 -10.07 30.40
C LYS A 219 -4.67 -10.14 30.59
N LYS A 220 -5.10 -10.10 31.84
CA LYS A 220 -6.45 -9.70 32.26
C LYS A 220 -6.46 -8.23 32.66
N LYS A 221 -7.36 -7.46 32.05
CA LYS A 221 -8.12 -6.29 32.56
C LYS A 221 -8.79 -5.61 31.33
N ARG A 222 -10.01 -5.06 31.30
CA ARG A 222 -11.18 -4.79 32.18
C ARG A 222 -11.65 -3.37 31.81
N GLY A 223 -12.94 -3.20 31.54
CA GLY A 223 -13.67 -1.91 31.53
C GLY A 223 -13.80 -1.27 30.13
N GLN A 224 -14.96 -1.12 29.48
CA GLN A 224 -16.25 -0.50 29.85
C GLN A 224 -16.30 1.01 29.54
N SER A 225 -16.90 1.34 28.39
CA SER A 225 -17.62 2.58 28.04
C SER A 225 -18.33 2.25 26.71
N GLY A 226 -19.66 2.24 26.60
CA GLY A 226 -20.58 3.30 27.01
C GLY A 226 -20.90 4.13 25.77
N ALA A 227 -21.74 3.58 24.89
CA ALA A 227 -22.37 4.32 23.81
C ALA A 227 -23.83 3.85 23.79
N GLU A 228 -24.68 4.73 24.27
CA GLU A 228 -26.14 4.66 24.14
C GLU A 228 -26.41 4.85 22.65
N ASP A 229 -26.84 3.79 21.97
CA ASP A 229 -27.36 3.90 20.61
C ASP A 229 -28.88 3.98 20.77
N GLU A 230 -29.39 5.12 20.34
CA GLU A 230 -30.76 5.59 20.46
C GLU A 230 -31.66 4.65 19.63
N GLU A 231 -32.61 4.02 20.31
CA GLU A 231 -33.63 3.18 19.70
C GLU A 231 -34.51 4.05 18.79
N VAL A 232 -34.24 4.05 17.49
CA VAL A 232 -35.18 4.50 16.46
C VAL A 232 -36.04 3.30 16.06
N ASP A 233 -37.21 3.28 16.67
CA ASP A 233 -38.39 2.54 16.25
C ASP A 233 -38.89 3.08 14.90
N GLU A 234 -38.52 2.41 13.81
CA GLU A 234 -39.22 2.51 12.52
C GLU A 234 -39.87 1.15 12.22
N GLU A 235 -41.08 0.98 12.75
CA GLU A 235 -42.04 0.02 12.22
C GLU A 235 -42.44 0.43 10.80
N VAL A 236 -41.80 -0.16 9.79
CA VAL A 236 -42.30 -0.14 8.40
C VAL A 236 -42.29 -1.54 7.82
N GLY A 237 -43.50 -2.13 7.79
CA GLY A 237 -43.99 -2.97 6.70
C GLY A 237 -43.17 -4.21 6.36
N VAL A 238 -43.45 -5.32 7.03
CA VAL A 238 -43.24 -6.65 6.47
C VAL A 238 -44.17 -6.79 5.26
N ASP A 239 -43.65 -6.51 4.06
CA ASP A 239 -44.26 -6.96 2.81
C ASP A 239 -44.03 -8.46 2.67
N GLU A 240 -45.00 -9.19 3.22
CA GLU A 240 -45.16 -10.62 3.11
C GLU A 240 -45.59 -10.96 1.68
N GLY A 241 -44.65 -11.39 0.83
CA GLY A 241 -45.01 -12.14 -0.38
C GLY A 241 -44.24 -11.79 -1.66
N SER A 242 -42.98 -12.18 -1.72
CA SER A 242 -42.31 -12.45 -3.00
C SER A 242 -41.66 -13.83 -2.91
N GLU A 243 -42.44 -14.85 -3.26
CA GLU A 243 -41.92 -16.16 -3.63
C GLU A 243 -41.05 -15.98 -4.88
N MET A 244 -39.76 -15.72 -4.67
CA MET A 244 -38.76 -15.75 -5.72
C MET A 244 -38.67 -17.18 -6.26
N LEU A 245 -39.41 -17.43 -7.34
CA LEU A 245 -39.24 -18.62 -8.17
C LEU A 245 -37.80 -18.66 -8.64
N ALA A 246 -37.04 -19.62 -8.11
CA ALA A 246 -35.69 -19.93 -8.56
C ALA A 246 -35.68 -20.09 -10.10
N PRO A 247 -34.75 -19.44 -10.83
CA PRO A 247 -34.57 -19.69 -12.24
C PRO A 247 -34.20 -21.17 -12.42
N ARG A 248 -35.13 -21.95 -12.96
CA ARG A 248 -34.83 -23.30 -13.43
C ARG A 248 -33.95 -23.14 -14.66
N PHE A 249 -32.64 -23.25 -14.47
CA PHE A 249 -31.72 -23.50 -15.56
C PHE A 249 -32.08 -24.86 -16.17
N GLU A 250 -32.78 -24.83 -17.30
CA GLU A 250 -32.78 -25.97 -18.22
C GLU A 250 -31.35 -26.12 -18.73
N VAL A 251 -30.61 -27.03 -18.10
CA VAL A 251 -29.38 -27.57 -18.66
C VAL A 251 -29.79 -28.29 -19.94
N ALA A 252 -29.71 -27.58 -21.06
CA ALA A 252 -29.73 -28.18 -22.39
C ALA A 252 -28.53 -29.13 -22.46
N GLY A 253 -28.79 -30.39 -22.18
CA GLY A 253 -27.83 -31.47 -22.35
C GLY A 253 -27.44 -31.57 -23.80
N SER A 254 -26.32 -30.93 -24.15
CA SER A 254 -25.62 -31.17 -25.40
C SER A 254 -25.07 -32.59 -25.36
N ARG A 255 -25.88 -33.54 -25.86
CA ARG A 255 -25.43 -34.86 -26.31
C ARG A 255 -24.38 -34.64 -27.41
N LEU A 256 -23.10 -34.66 -27.03
CA LEU A 256 -22.04 -34.94 -27.99
C LEU A 256 -22.02 -36.45 -28.22
N ILE A 257 -22.90 -36.91 -29.12
CA ILE A 257 -22.71 -38.12 -29.89
C ILE A 257 -21.74 -37.71 -31.01
N GLY A 258 -20.46 -37.97 -30.80
CA GLY A 258 -19.41 -37.86 -31.81
C GLY A 258 -18.76 -39.22 -31.93
N GLU A 259 -19.16 -39.94 -32.97
CA GLU A 259 -18.84 -41.33 -33.20
C GLU A 259 -17.36 -41.56 -33.46
N ARG A 260 -16.93 -42.74 -33.01
CA ARG A 260 -15.78 -43.50 -33.44
C ARG A 260 -15.70 -43.56 -34.98
N GLU A 261 -14.56 -43.17 -35.54
CA GLU A 261 -14.07 -43.65 -36.84
C GLU A 261 -12.53 -43.72 -36.76
N LEU A 262 -11.96 -44.88 -36.38
CA LEU A 262 -11.33 -45.83 -37.31
C LEU A 262 -10.52 -45.17 -38.44
N ARG A 263 -9.22 -44.95 -38.21
CA ARG A 263 -8.10 -45.47 -39.02
C ARG A 263 -6.75 -45.16 -38.39
#